data_AF-A0A4V5NBS0-F1
#
_entry.id   AF-A0A4V5NBS0-F1
#
_cell.length_a   1.000
_cell.length_b   1.000
_cell.length_c   1.000
_cell.angle_alpha   90.00
_cell.angle_beta   90.00
_cell.angle_gamma   90.00
#
_symmetry.space_group_name_H-M   'P 1'
#
loop_
_entity.id
_entity.type
_entity.pdbx_description
1 polymer ?
#
loop_
_entity_poly.entity_id
_entity_poly.type
_entity_poly.pdbx_seq_one_letter_code
_entity_poly.pdbx_strand_id
1 'polypeptide(L)'
;MRPLNPYLDLLKSALQGHYGTVGLYSALQRLLLSFTLLAAPICCIIDAPFGRFGTPNWCSVSGTWGWLVMEIVAPIAFLVGLSAPLTTSPLSSSTITLAASWQHAGLLLEPFHHLPRARLILAVAFLIHYANRSLVSTWRNPSRAKMHLAVPLSAILFNGANGFTLGMFIGGGFVAVTESERRDFDDDGLAREPWARALFWTGMTIWALGLASNIYHDEVLYSLKRQSQPRESRRGSKPTSPSPSGAATTSKGRSQRYSIPPRSKGLYRFVSHPSYLSEWLEWLGYHLASLSLGPAPFPSFAATLLLRAGGGKRPVPLPQALQPWRDWYLQPTALFVLMEVAIMWPRATSGHRWYERTFGRKEWQAHGQRWVVIPGVW
;
A
#
# COMPACT_ATOMS: atom_id res chain seq x y z
N MET A 1 -16.93 32.35 9.30
CA MET A 1 -15.88 31.47 8.74
C MET A 1 -14.57 31.83 9.42
N ARG A 2 -13.97 30.95 10.23
CA ARG A 2 -12.60 31.17 10.74
C ARG A 2 -11.64 31.13 9.53
N PRO A 3 -10.61 31.98 9.45
CA PRO A 3 -9.71 31.95 8.29
C PRO A 3 -9.07 30.56 8.17
N LEU A 4 -8.88 30.07 6.94
CA LEU A 4 -8.13 28.83 6.63
C LEU A 4 -6.62 28.94 6.96
N ASN A 5 -6.13 30.18 7.13
CA ASN A 5 -4.73 30.53 7.33
C ASN A 5 -4.02 29.80 8.50
N PRO A 6 -4.57 29.73 9.73
CA PRO A 6 -3.85 29.18 10.87
C PRO A 6 -3.65 27.65 10.79
N TYR A 7 -4.51 26.92 10.08
CA TYR A 7 -4.32 25.47 9.90
C TYR A 7 -3.20 25.17 8.90
N LEU A 8 -3.13 25.93 7.80
CA LEU A 8 -2.07 25.78 6.81
C LEU A 8 -0.71 26.23 7.38
N ASP A 9 -0.69 27.28 8.19
CA ASP A 9 0.52 27.74 8.89
C ASP A 9 1.01 26.70 9.91
N LEU A 10 0.10 26.05 10.63
CA LEU A 10 0.42 24.95 11.53
C LEU A 10 1.00 23.76 10.77
N LEU A 11 0.38 23.38 9.65
CA LEU A 11 0.84 22.28 8.81
C LEU A 11 2.22 22.56 8.22
N LYS A 12 2.44 23.78 7.71
CA LYS A 12 3.73 24.25 7.20
C LYS A 12 4.80 24.22 8.29
N SER A 13 4.49 24.74 9.48
CA SER A 13 5.42 24.76 10.61
C SER A 13 5.80 23.35 11.07
N ALA A 14 4.84 22.43 11.08
CA ALA A 14 5.08 21.02 11.39
C ALA A 14 5.95 20.32 10.35
N LEU A 15 5.75 20.60 9.06
CA LEU A 15 6.62 20.10 7.97
C LEU A 15 8.04 20.68 8.03
N GLN A 16 8.18 21.90 8.52
CA GLN A 16 9.47 22.56 8.76
C GLN A 16 10.19 22.03 10.01
N GLY A 17 9.57 21.10 10.76
CA GLY A 17 10.17 20.48 11.93
C GLY A 17 10.05 21.30 13.21
N HIS A 18 9.27 22.39 13.24
CA HIS A 18 9.11 23.24 14.44
C HIS A 18 8.47 22.50 15.63
N TYR A 19 7.79 21.38 15.39
CA TYR A 19 7.13 20.56 16.40
C TYR A 19 7.73 19.13 16.47
N GLY A 20 9.01 19.01 16.12
CA GLY A 20 9.71 17.73 16.14
C GLY A 20 9.16 16.71 15.15
N THR A 21 9.53 15.45 15.35
CA THR A 21 9.07 14.31 14.54
C THR A 21 7.59 14.02 14.74
N VAL A 22 7.04 14.28 15.93
CA VAL A 22 5.60 14.11 16.24
C VAL A 22 4.75 15.07 15.41
N GLY A 23 5.20 16.32 15.30
CA GLY A 23 4.57 17.30 14.41
C GLY A 23 4.62 16.89 12.94
N LEU A 24 5.79 16.48 12.46
CA LEU A 24 5.97 16.00 11.09
C LEU A 24 5.04 14.82 10.78
N TYR A 25 4.96 13.84 11.68
CA TYR A 25 4.03 12.71 11.56
C TYR A 25 2.57 13.16 11.41
N SER A 26 2.10 14.02 12.33
CA SER A 26 0.73 14.55 12.28
C SER A 26 0.44 15.30 10.97
N ALA A 27 1.41 16.09 10.49
CA ALA A 27 1.28 16.81 9.23
C ALA A 27 1.18 15.86 8.02
N LEU A 28 2.04 14.85 7.95
CA LEU A 28 2.04 13.86 6.88
C LEU A 28 0.74 13.05 6.85
N GLN A 29 0.20 12.65 8.00
CA GLN A 29 -1.10 11.97 8.06
C GLN A 29 -2.25 12.82 7.50
N ARG A 30 -2.28 14.10 7.86
CA ARG A 30 -3.30 15.05 7.36
C ARG A 30 -3.17 15.29 5.87
N LEU A 31 -1.94 15.36 5.35
CA LEU A 31 -1.68 15.44 3.91
C LEU A 31 -2.12 14.17 3.18
N LEU A 32 -1.82 12.98 3.72
CA LEU A 32 -2.25 11.70 3.15
C LEU A 32 -3.77 11.60 3.11
N LEU A 33 -4.46 11.94 4.20
CA LEU A 33 -5.92 11.98 4.24
C LEU A 33 -6.49 12.96 3.19
N SER A 34 -5.95 14.18 3.15
CA SER A 34 -6.38 15.20 2.19
C SER A 34 -6.13 14.75 0.74
N PHE A 35 -4.98 14.15 0.48
CA PHE A 35 -4.63 13.58 -0.82
C PHE A 35 -5.66 12.54 -1.25
N THR A 36 -6.04 11.60 -0.38
CA THR A 36 -7.03 10.57 -0.74
C THR A 36 -8.42 11.13 -0.99
N LEU A 37 -8.87 12.10 -0.18
CA LEU A 37 -10.16 12.75 -0.38
C LEU A 37 -10.24 13.51 -1.71
N LEU A 38 -9.11 14.03 -2.20
CA LEU A 38 -9.03 14.72 -3.50
C LEU A 38 -8.79 13.74 -4.66
N ALA A 39 -7.88 12.79 -4.50
CA ALA A 39 -7.44 11.89 -5.56
C ALA A 39 -8.48 10.82 -5.89
N ALA A 40 -9.20 10.27 -4.91
CA ALA A 40 -10.16 9.20 -5.16
C ALA A 40 -11.32 9.63 -6.09
N PRO A 41 -11.98 10.79 -5.90
CA PRO A 41 -12.97 11.31 -6.86
C PRO A 41 -12.37 11.56 -8.25
N ILE A 42 -11.15 12.08 -8.32
CA ILE A 42 -10.46 12.32 -9.60
C ILE A 42 -10.23 10.99 -10.32
N CYS A 43 -9.81 9.93 -9.61
CA CYS A 43 -9.59 8.61 -10.18
C CYS A 43 -10.89 7.93 -10.68
N CYS A 44 -12.07 8.36 -10.24
CA CYS A 44 -13.35 7.92 -10.80
C CYS A 44 -13.62 8.49 -12.21
N ILE A 45 -12.97 9.60 -12.55
CA ILE A 45 -13.18 10.33 -13.80
C ILE A 45 -12.00 10.10 -14.75
N ILE A 46 -10.77 10.10 -14.21
CA ILE A 46 -9.52 10.05 -14.97
C ILE A 46 -8.71 8.82 -14.55
N ASP A 47 -8.46 7.94 -15.52
CA ASP A 47 -7.55 6.82 -15.31
C ASP A 47 -6.10 7.31 -15.20
N ALA A 48 -5.36 6.76 -14.22
CA ALA A 48 -3.96 7.10 -14.05
C ALA A 48 -3.15 6.73 -15.33
N PRO A 49 -2.28 7.64 -15.85
CA PRO A 49 -1.69 7.52 -17.19
C PRO A 49 -0.48 6.56 -17.22
N PHE A 50 -0.70 5.29 -16.85
CA PHE A 50 0.30 4.24 -16.93
C PHE A 50 -0.31 2.86 -17.22
N GLY A 51 0.54 1.91 -17.64
CA GLY A 51 0.09 0.57 -17.98
C GLY A 51 -0.84 0.56 -19.19
N ARG A 52 -2.04 -0.01 -19.03
CA ARG A 52 -3.05 -0.13 -20.10
C ARG A 52 -3.71 1.19 -20.51
N PHE A 53 -3.61 2.21 -19.65
CA PHE A 53 -4.16 3.56 -19.85
C PHE A 53 -3.09 4.60 -20.22
N GLY A 54 -1.80 4.22 -20.27
CA GLY A 54 -0.72 5.13 -20.60
C GLY A 54 -0.61 5.44 -22.10
N THR A 55 -0.48 6.72 -22.45
CA THR A 55 -0.11 7.20 -23.79
C THR A 55 1.29 7.82 -23.71
N PRO A 56 2.35 7.11 -24.16
CA PRO A 56 3.72 7.62 -24.04
C PRO A 56 3.92 8.95 -24.76
N ASN A 57 4.58 9.89 -24.10
CA ASN A 57 4.97 11.20 -24.59
C ASN A 57 6.44 11.50 -24.23
N TRP A 58 6.93 12.70 -24.52
CA TRP A 58 8.31 13.09 -24.21
C TRP A 58 8.63 13.08 -22.70
N CYS A 59 7.63 13.29 -21.84
CA CYS A 59 7.72 13.16 -20.38
C CYS A 59 7.60 11.72 -19.86
N SER A 60 7.67 10.70 -20.72
CA SER A 60 7.50 9.31 -20.31
C SER A 60 8.83 8.63 -19.98
N VAL A 61 8.87 7.98 -18.82
CA VAL A 61 10.02 7.23 -18.34
C VAL A 61 9.85 5.72 -18.54
N SER A 62 10.94 4.96 -18.37
CA SER A 62 10.88 3.49 -18.38
C SER A 62 9.93 2.99 -17.30
N GLY A 63 9.01 2.10 -17.67
CA GLY A 63 8.06 1.51 -16.74
C GLY A 63 8.74 0.68 -15.64
N THR A 64 9.85 0.03 -15.97
CA THR A 64 10.59 -0.83 -15.03
C THR A 64 11.36 0.01 -14.02
N TRP A 65 12.15 0.98 -14.49
CA TRP A 65 12.93 1.85 -13.60
C TRP A 65 12.06 2.81 -12.81
N GLY A 66 11.03 3.40 -13.44
CA GLY A 66 10.08 4.27 -12.75
C GLY A 66 9.37 3.55 -11.60
N TRP A 67 9.00 2.29 -11.81
CA TRP A 67 8.41 1.45 -10.76
C TRP A 67 9.39 1.13 -9.64
N LEU A 68 10.61 0.68 -9.98
CA LEU A 68 11.63 0.39 -8.96
C LEU A 68 11.90 1.61 -8.07
N VAL A 69 12.14 2.76 -8.68
CA VAL A 69 12.46 4.01 -7.98
C VAL A 69 11.30 4.47 -7.10
N MET A 70 10.06 4.40 -7.59
CA MET A 70 8.94 4.88 -6.78
C MET A 70 8.60 3.94 -5.62
N GLU A 71 8.78 2.62 -5.78
CA GLU A 71 8.44 1.64 -4.75
C GLU A 71 9.55 1.47 -3.70
N ILE A 72 10.83 1.61 -4.06
CA ILE A 72 11.95 1.47 -3.10
C ILE A 72 11.97 2.58 -2.04
N VAL A 73 11.29 3.71 -2.30
CA VAL A 73 11.17 4.81 -1.34
C VAL A 73 10.40 4.39 -0.08
N ALA A 74 9.39 3.53 -0.20
CA ALA A 74 8.58 3.13 0.95
C ALA A 74 9.37 2.38 2.04
N PRO A 75 10.15 1.31 1.74
CA PRO A 75 10.94 0.63 2.78
C PRO A 75 12.03 1.52 3.35
N ILE A 76 12.65 2.41 2.55
CA ILE A 76 13.63 3.38 3.06
C ILE A 76 12.97 4.35 4.03
N ALA A 77 11.85 4.96 3.64
CA ALA A 77 11.12 5.89 4.48
C ALA A 77 10.59 5.21 5.75
N PHE A 78 10.16 3.95 5.64
CA PHE A 78 9.75 3.13 6.79
C PHE A 78 10.90 2.92 7.77
N LEU A 79 12.10 2.54 7.31
CA LEU A 79 13.27 2.38 8.18
C LEU A 79 13.67 3.70 8.84
N VAL A 80 13.62 4.81 8.11
CA VAL A 80 13.86 6.16 8.66
C VAL A 80 12.83 6.50 9.72
N GLY A 81 11.54 6.25 9.47
CA GLY A 81 10.48 6.48 10.44
C GLY A 81 10.58 5.56 11.67
N LEU A 82 10.96 4.30 11.48
CA LEU A 82 11.16 3.31 12.54
C LEU A 82 12.28 3.74 13.50
N SER A 83 13.29 4.41 12.97
CA SER A 83 14.47 4.88 13.72
C SER A 83 14.30 6.31 14.23
N ALA A 84 13.20 7.00 13.88
CA ALA A 84 13.02 8.40 14.23
C ALA A 84 12.65 8.55 15.72
N PRO A 85 13.33 9.43 16.48
CA PRO A 85 13.00 9.65 17.88
C PRO A 85 11.62 10.28 18.00
N LEU A 86 10.83 9.96 19.02
CA LEU A 86 9.59 10.66 19.31
C LEU A 86 9.88 11.95 20.09
N THR A 87 9.86 13.09 19.41
CA THR A 87 10.11 14.38 20.03
C THR A 87 9.15 15.45 19.50
N THR A 88 8.80 16.38 20.37
CA THR A 88 8.09 17.63 20.03
C THR A 88 9.04 18.83 19.96
N SER A 89 10.30 18.65 20.36
CA SER A 89 11.32 19.69 20.27
C SER A 89 11.61 20.01 18.80
N PRO A 90 11.84 21.30 18.45
CA PRO A 90 12.17 21.68 17.08
C PRO A 90 13.36 20.88 16.54
N LEU A 91 13.22 20.33 15.33
CA LEU A 91 14.32 19.70 14.62
C LEU A 91 15.31 20.80 14.23
N SER A 92 16.55 20.74 14.73
CA SER A 92 17.62 21.61 14.23
C SER A 92 17.81 21.37 12.73
N SER A 93 18.25 22.38 11.97
CA SER A 93 18.57 22.23 10.55
C SER A 93 19.57 21.09 10.27
N SER A 94 20.36 20.70 11.28
CA SER A 94 21.25 19.54 11.24
C SER A 94 20.53 18.19 11.45
N THR A 95 19.41 18.17 12.18
CA THR A 95 18.59 16.98 12.47
C THR A 95 17.61 16.63 11.35
N ILE A 96 17.27 17.60 10.48
CA ILE A 96 16.47 17.40 9.24
C ILE A 96 17.32 16.82 8.11
N THR A 97 18.61 16.58 8.33
CA THR A 97 19.33 15.75 7.39
C THR A 97 18.84 14.30 7.53
N LEU A 98 17.99 13.90 6.59
CA LEU A 98 17.95 12.56 6.01
C LEU A 98 19.36 11.96 5.77
N ALA A 99 20.44 12.76 5.87
CA ALA A 99 21.85 12.40 5.78
C ALA A 99 22.50 11.88 7.08
N ALA A 100 21.94 12.11 8.28
CA ALA A 100 22.50 11.51 9.51
C ALA A 100 22.29 9.97 9.56
N SER A 101 21.29 9.45 8.81
CA SER A 101 21.02 8.01 8.68
C SER A 101 21.94 7.30 7.68
N TRP A 102 22.65 8.03 6.80
CA TRP A 102 23.57 7.43 5.82
C TRP A 102 24.99 7.25 6.34
N GLN A 103 25.41 8.02 7.36
CA GLN A 103 26.74 7.86 7.96
C GLN A 103 26.85 6.62 8.85
N HIS A 104 25.72 5.98 9.23
CA HIS A 104 25.74 4.69 9.92
C HIS A 104 24.57 3.84 9.43
N ALA A 105 24.81 2.93 8.48
CA ALA A 105 23.85 1.86 8.18
C ALA A 105 23.45 1.07 9.45
N GLY A 106 24.31 1.06 10.48
CA GLY A 106 24.01 0.54 11.81
C GLY A 106 22.85 1.25 12.53
N LEU A 107 22.60 2.54 12.30
CA LEU A 107 21.50 3.28 12.93
C LEU A 107 20.11 2.90 12.38
N LEU A 108 20.03 2.42 11.12
CA LEU A 108 18.77 1.96 10.54
C LEU A 108 18.40 0.53 11.00
N LEU A 109 19.38 -0.22 11.49
CA LEU A 109 19.22 -1.61 11.95
C LEU A 109 19.15 -1.73 13.47
N GLU A 110 19.70 -0.76 14.21
CA GLU A 110 19.65 -0.72 15.68
C GLU A 110 18.22 -0.89 16.24
N PRO A 111 17.17 -0.26 15.69
CA PRO A 111 15.81 -0.45 16.21
C PRO A 111 15.37 -1.92 16.19
N PHE A 112 15.80 -2.73 15.22
CA PHE A 112 15.39 -4.13 15.13
C PHE A 112 15.85 -4.98 16.32
N HIS A 113 16.92 -4.58 17.00
CA HIS A 113 17.41 -5.26 18.19
C HIS A 113 16.62 -4.91 19.46
N HIS A 114 15.92 -3.77 19.46
CA HIS A 114 15.22 -3.24 20.63
C HIS A 114 13.70 -3.27 20.50
N LEU A 115 13.17 -3.59 19.31
CA LEU A 115 11.73 -3.72 19.11
C LEU A 115 11.17 -4.97 19.80
N PRO A 116 10.06 -4.83 20.54
CA PRO A 116 9.24 -5.96 20.95
C PRO A 116 8.87 -6.87 19.77
N ARG A 117 8.71 -8.16 20.05
CA ARG A 117 8.55 -9.20 19.01
C ARG A 117 7.41 -8.92 18.04
N ALA A 118 6.25 -8.46 18.54
CA ALA A 118 5.10 -8.16 17.69
C ALA A 118 5.37 -7.03 16.68
N ARG A 119 6.10 -6.00 17.09
CA ARG A 119 6.49 -4.88 16.22
C ARG A 119 7.56 -5.29 15.23
N LEU A 120 8.52 -6.10 15.67
CA LEU A 120 9.53 -6.68 14.79
C LEU A 120 8.88 -7.50 13.68
N ILE A 121 7.90 -8.34 14.01
CA ILE A 121 7.13 -9.11 13.02
C ILE A 121 6.44 -8.20 12.01
N LEU A 122 5.77 -7.13 12.46
CA LEU A 122 5.13 -6.16 11.56
C LEU A 122 6.14 -5.40 10.69
N ALA A 123 7.26 -4.95 11.27
CA ALA A 123 8.32 -4.30 10.52
C ALA A 123 8.88 -5.21 9.42
N VAL A 124 9.16 -6.47 9.75
CA VAL A 124 9.62 -7.48 8.78
C VAL A 124 8.55 -7.76 7.73
N ALA A 125 7.28 -7.86 8.11
CA ALA A 125 6.18 -8.06 7.17
C ALA A 125 6.09 -6.91 6.14
N PHE A 126 6.16 -5.65 6.59
CA PHE A 126 6.20 -4.49 5.70
C PHE A 126 7.39 -4.55 4.74
N LEU A 127 8.59 -4.89 5.25
CA LEU A 127 9.79 -5.01 4.43
C LEU A 127 9.71 -6.16 3.43
N ILE A 128 9.12 -7.30 3.79
CA ILE A 128 8.90 -8.43 2.87
C ILE A 128 7.98 -8.01 1.73
N HIS A 129 6.86 -7.34 2.04
CA HIS A 129 5.96 -6.81 1.01
C HIS A 129 6.73 -5.92 0.03
N TYR A 130 7.45 -4.91 0.54
CA TYR A 130 8.12 -3.94 -0.31
C TYR A 130 9.37 -4.49 -0.99
N ALA A 131 10.07 -5.47 -0.43
CA ALA A 131 11.11 -6.21 -1.13
C ALA A 131 10.52 -6.97 -2.33
N ASN A 132 9.35 -7.60 -2.14
CA ASN A 132 8.63 -8.21 -3.24
C ASN A 132 8.16 -7.16 -4.27
N ARG A 133 7.56 -6.05 -3.83
CA ARG A 133 6.96 -5.04 -4.69
C ARG A 133 7.97 -4.21 -5.48
N SER A 134 9.09 -3.83 -4.86
CA SER A 134 10.11 -2.97 -5.48
C SER A 134 11.17 -3.77 -6.25
N LEU A 135 11.76 -4.82 -5.65
CA LEU A 135 12.88 -5.55 -6.23
C LEU A 135 12.41 -6.78 -7.02
N VAL A 136 11.76 -7.72 -6.35
CA VAL A 136 11.43 -9.04 -6.92
C VAL A 136 10.44 -8.89 -8.07
N SER A 137 9.40 -8.07 -7.93
CA SER A 137 8.40 -7.84 -8.98
C SER A 137 8.98 -7.07 -10.17
N THR A 138 9.96 -6.19 -9.94
CA THR A 138 10.66 -5.48 -11.02
C THR A 138 11.47 -6.47 -11.85
N TRP A 139 12.15 -7.41 -11.19
CA TRP A 139 12.91 -8.45 -11.87
C TRP A 139 12.03 -9.48 -12.59
N ARG A 140 10.94 -9.94 -11.95
CA ARG A 140 10.05 -10.98 -12.51
C ARG A 140 9.17 -10.48 -13.66
N ASN A 141 8.88 -9.19 -13.71
CA ASN A 141 7.99 -8.62 -14.72
C ASN A 141 8.73 -8.48 -16.07
N PRO A 142 8.33 -9.22 -17.13
CA PRO A 142 9.08 -9.27 -18.39
C PRO A 142 9.20 -7.93 -19.11
N SER A 143 8.22 -7.04 -18.92
CA SER A 143 8.23 -5.68 -19.42
C SER A 143 7.07 -4.88 -18.83
N ARG A 144 7.37 -3.67 -18.34
CA ARG A 144 6.38 -2.67 -17.91
C ARG A 144 6.27 -1.59 -18.99
N ALA A 145 5.03 -1.24 -19.35
CA ALA A 145 4.77 -0.14 -20.26
C ALA A 145 5.34 1.17 -19.69
N LYS A 146 5.81 2.06 -20.57
CA LYS A 146 6.25 3.40 -20.18
C LYS A 146 5.16 4.12 -19.38
N MET A 147 5.58 4.95 -18.43
CA MET A 147 4.69 5.73 -17.58
C MET A 147 5.05 7.21 -17.65
N HIS A 148 4.05 8.08 -17.53
CA HIS A 148 4.28 9.52 -17.44
C HIS A 148 5.04 9.86 -16.15
N LEU A 149 6.01 10.77 -16.19
CA LEU A 149 6.86 11.16 -15.05
C LEU A 149 6.06 11.61 -13.81
N ALA A 150 4.87 12.16 -13.98
CA ALA A 150 3.98 12.52 -12.86
C ALA A 150 3.61 11.32 -11.96
N VAL A 151 3.55 10.11 -12.52
CA VAL A 151 3.19 8.89 -11.79
C VAL A 151 4.27 8.47 -10.77
N PRO A 152 5.54 8.26 -11.15
CA PRO A 152 6.57 7.95 -10.17
C PRO A 152 6.81 9.10 -9.21
N LEU A 153 6.70 10.37 -9.63
CA LEU A 153 6.85 11.50 -8.70
C LEU A 153 5.77 11.53 -7.62
N SER A 154 4.50 11.33 -7.96
CA SER A 154 3.44 11.26 -6.95
C SER A 154 3.56 10.03 -6.07
N ALA A 155 3.95 8.88 -6.64
CA ALA A 155 4.19 7.65 -5.89
C ALA A 155 5.39 7.78 -4.93
N ILE A 156 6.47 8.49 -5.29
CA ILE A 156 7.60 8.79 -4.40
C ILE A 156 7.12 9.60 -3.19
N LEU A 157 6.33 10.66 -3.42
CA LEU A 157 5.79 11.49 -2.33
C LEU A 157 4.87 10.67 -1.40
N PHE A 158 3.98 9.88 -1.99
CA PHE A 158 3.09 8.99 -1.24
C PHE A 158 3.86 7.95 -0.43
N ASN A 159 4.76 7.20 -1.06
CA ASN A 159 5.55 6.14 -0.42
C ASN A 159 6.49 6.71 0.65
N GLY A 160 7.03 7.91 0.44
CA GLY A 160 7.83 8.63 1.43
C GLY A 160 7.01 8.96 2.68
N ALA A 161 5.85 9.60 2.50
CA ALA A 161 4.98 9.98 3.62
C ALA A 161 4.35 8.77 4.33
N ASN A 162 3.81 7.82 3.57
CA ASN A 162 3.16 6.61 4.10
C ASN A 162 4.17 5.70 4.78
N GLY A 163 5.31 5.42 4.14
CA GLY A 163 6.39 4.63 4.72
C GLY A 163 6.89 5.24 6.04
N PHE A 164 7.20 6.54 6.05
CA PHE A 164 7.67 7.23 7.25
C PHE A 164 6.66 7.16 8.40
N THR A 165 5.38 7.45 8.14
CA THR A 165 4.35 7.43 9.18
C THR A 165 4.07 6.02 9.70
N LEU A 166 4.08 4.99 8.85
CA LEU A 166 3.99 3.59 9.27
C LEU A 166 5.21 3.18 10.11
N GLY A 167 6.42 3.56 9.70
CA GLY A 167 7.65 3.29 10.45
C GLY A 167 7.61 3.89 11.84
N MET A 168 7.30 5.18 11.94
CA MET A 168 7.13 5.90 13.22
C MET A 168 6.09 5.25 14.13
N PHE A 169 4.96 4.80 13.57
CA PHE A 169 3.90 4.14 14.34
C PHE A 169 4.32 2.78 14.89
N ILE A 170 5.03 1.98 14.09
CA ILE A 170 5.55 0.68 14.52
C ILE A 170 6.70 0.86 15.53
N GLY A 171 7.59 1.83 15.31
CA GLY A 171 8.79 2.05 16.12
C GLY A 171 8.54 2.77 17.45
N GLY A 172 7.69 3.81 17.44
CA GLY A 172 7.62 4.78 18.54
C GLY A 172 7.00 4.28 19.84
N GLY A 173 6.31 3.14 19.86
CA GLY A 173 5.47 2.76 20.99
C GLY A 173 6.19 2.48 22.31
N PHE A 174 7.51 2.37 22.34
CA PHE A 174 8.23 1.95 23.56
C PHE A 174 9.05 3.06 24.24
N VAL A 175 9.24 4.21 23.58
CA VAL A 175 10.23 5.22 24.02
C VAL A 175 9.76 6.09 25.19
N ALA A 176 8.49 6.00 25.61
CA ALA A 176 7.93 6.86 26.65
C ALA A 176 6.96 6.14 27.61
N VAL A 177 7.13 4.83 27.81
CA VAL A 177 6.21 4.04 28.63
C VAL A 177 6.61 4.15 30.10
N THR A 178 5.75 4.74 30.91
CA THR A 178 5.90 4.73 32.37
C THR A 178 5.85 3.29 32.89
N GLU A 179 6.45 3.04 34.06
CA GLU A 179 6.42 1.72 34.69
C GLU A 179 4.98 1.22 34.98
N SER A 180 4.03 2.15 35.13
CA SER A 180 2.59 1.87 35.15
C SER A 180 2.05 1.34 33.82
N GLU A 181 2.34 2.02 32.70
CA GLU A 181 1.83 1.62 31.37
C GLU A 181 2.48 0.32 30.87
N ARG A 182 3.70 0.02 31.32
CA ARG A 182 4.36 -1.27 31.01
C ARG A 182 3.59 -2.47 31.58
N ARG A 183 2.71 -2.26 32.57
CA ARG A 183 1.84 -3.31 33.11
C ARG A 183 0.63 -3.61 32.23
N ASP A 184 0.39 -2.85 31.16
CA ASP A 184 -0.75 -3.07 30.27
C ASP A 184 -0.37 -3.94 29.05
N PHE A 185 0.92 -4.25 28.88
CA PHE A 185 1.45 -4.96 27.70
C PHE A 185 2.29 -6.18 28.09
N ASP A 186 2.28 -7.21 27.25
CA ASP A 186 3.06 -8.43 27.43
C ASP A 186 4.52 -8.28 26.93
N ASP A 187 5.33 -9.31 27.15
CA ASP A 187 6.76 -9.33 26.76
C ASP A 187 6.97 -9.25 25.24
N ASP A 188 5.95 -9.61 24.44
CA ASP A 188 5.99 -9.52 22.99
C ASP A 188 5.59 -8.11 22.49
N GLY A 189 5.12 -7.23 23.37
CA GLY A 189 4.67 -5.88 23.06
C GLY A 189 3.23 -5.81 22.56
N LEU A 190 2.39 -6.78 22.95
CA LEU A 190 0.95 -6.79 22.71
C LEU A 190 0.18 -6.30 23.94
N ALA A 191 -1.05 -5.82 23.77
CA ALA A 191 -1.97 -5.62 24.88
C ALA A 191 -2.16 -6.92 25.68
N ARG A 192 -2.19 -6.83 27.02
CA ARG A 192 -2.37 -8.00 27.91
C ARG A 192 -3.76 -8.63 27.82
N GLU A 193 -4.68 -7.97 27.13
CA GLU A 193 -6.02 -8.47 26.93
C GLU A 193 -6.04 -9.80 26.16
N PRO A 194 -6.89 -10.78 26.54
CA PRO A 194 -6.92 -12.10 25.89
C PRO A 194 -7.16 -12.08 24.37
N TRP A 195 -7.84 -11.04 23.88
CA TRP A 195 -8.14 -10.88 22.45
C TRP A 195 -6.91 -10.46 21.63
N ALA A 196 -5.93 -9.79 22.24
CA ALA A 196 -4.84 -9.14 21.51
C ALA A 196 -3.96 -10.15 20.77
N ARG A 197 -3.57 -11.23 21.47
CA ARG A 197 -2.73 -12.27 20.84
C ARG A 197 -3.47 -13.02 19.74
N ALA A 198 -4.76 -13.30 19.93
CA ALA A 198 -5.59 -13.94 18.91
C ALA A 198 -5.79 -13.03 17.69
N LEU A 199 -6.07 -11.75 17.90
CA LEU A 199 -6.25 -10.76 16.83
C LEU A 199 -4.94 -10.54 16.07
N PHE A 200 -3.81 -10.45 16.78
CA PHE A 200 -2.48 -10.33 16.17
C PHE A 200 -2.21 -11.46 15.18
N TRP A 201 -2.30 -12.71 15.62
CA TRP A 201 -2.02 -13.86 14.75
C TRP A 201 -3.07 -14.06 13.66
N THR A 202 -4.33 -13.70 13.92
CA THR A 202 -5.37 -13.66 12.88
C THR A 202 -5.01 -12.65 11.80
N GLY A 203 -4.64 -11.42 12.20
CA GLY A 203 -4.18 -10.37 11.29
C GLY A 203 -2.95 -10.80 10.49
N MET A 204 -1.94 -11.38 11.13
CA MET A 204 -0.74 -11.88 10.47
C MET A 204 -1.01 -13.04 9.50
N THR A 205 -1.98 -13.91 9.82
CA THR A 205 -2.41 -14.99 8.92
C THR A 205 -3.11 -14.41 7.69
N ILE A 206 -4.03 -13.45 7.88
CA ILE A 206 -4.69 -12.75 6.78
C ILE A 206 -3.66 -12.01 5.92
N TRP A 207 -2.68 -11.35 6.55
CA TRP A 207 -1.57 -10.68 5.86
C TRP A 207 -0.79 -11.65 4.97
N ALA A 208 -0.34 -12.77 5.54
CA ALA A 208 0.46 -13.76 4.81
C ALA A 208 -0.31 -14.40 3.64
N LEU A 209 -1.60 -14.72 3.84
CA LEU A 209 -2.46 -15.25 2.77
C LEU A 209 -2.71 -14.20 1.68
N GLY A 210 -2.90 -12.94 2.07
CA GLY A 210 -3.02 -11.80 1.15
C GLY A 210 -1.77 -11.64 0.29
N LEU A 211 -0.59 -11.59 0.91
CA LEU A 211 0.69 -11.48 0.20
C LEU A 211 0.91 -12.68 -0.75
N ALA A 212 0.73 -13.91 -0.27
CA ALA A 212 0.90 -15.11 -1.07
C ALA A 212 -0.06 -15.13 -2.27
N SER A 213 -1.32 -14.75 -2.05
CA SER A 213 -2.32 -14.61 -3.11
C SER A 213 -1.93 -13.51 -4.10
N ASN A 214 -1.44 -12.35 -3.63
CA ASN A 214 -1.02 -11.25 -4.49
C ASN A 214 0.12 -11.68 -5.42
N ILE A 215 1.17 -12.31 -4.88
CA ILE A 215 2.31 -12.84 -5.63
C ILE A 215 1.87 -13.87 -6.66
N TYR A 216 0.99 -14.80 -6.27
CA TYR A 216 0.49 -15.84 -7.18
C TYR A 216 -0.24 -15.21 -8.38
N HIS A 217 -1.16 -14.27 -8.13
CA HIS A 217 -1.95 -13.65 -9.20
C HIS A 217 -1.11 -12.74 -10.10
N ASP A 218 -0.10 -12.06 -9.56
CA ASP A 218 0.87 -11.31 -10.37
C ASP A 218 1.70 -12.23 -11.27
N GLU A 219 2.13 -13.40 -10.77
CA GLU A 219 2.88 -14.37 -11.57
C GLU A 219 2.04 -14.95 -12.72
N VAL A 220 0.73 -15.14 -12.51
CA VAL A 220 -0.19 -15.50 -13.58
C VAL A 220 -0.14 -14.44 -14.69
N LEU A 221 -0.20 -13.15 -14.36
CA LEU A 221 -0.09 -12.07 -15.36
C LEU A 221 1.29 -12.04 -16.03
N TYR A 222 2.38 -12.26 -15.28
CA TYR A 222 3.72 -12.33 -15.85
C TYR A 222 3.86 -13.49 -16.83
N SER A 223 3.29 -14.66 -16.51
CA SER A 223 3.30 -15.82 -17.39
C SER A 223 2.56 -15.55 -18.71
N LEU A 224 1.42 -14.85 -18.65
CA LEU A 224 0.65 -14.46 -19.84
C LEU A 224 1.44 -13.49 -20.72
N LYS A 225 2.13 -12.51 -20.11
CA LYS A 225 3.00 -11.59 -20.84
C LYS A 225 4.17 -12.31 -21.52
N ARG A 226 4.78 -13.31 -20.86
CA ARG A 226 5.87 -14.11 -21.45
C ARG A 226 5.38 -14.93 -22.64
N GLN A 227 4.15 -15.44 -22.58
CA GLN A 227 3.53 -16.21 -23.65
C GLN A 227 3.13 -15.32 -24.85
N SER A 228 2.75 -14.07 -24.60
CA SER A 228 2.33 -13.13 -25.65
C SER A 228 3.49 -12.44 -26.39
N GLN A 229 4.75 -12.62 -25.98
CA GLN A 229 5.89 -12.07 -26.72
C GLN A 229 6.17 -12.92 -27.97
N PRO A 230 6.31 -12.30 -29.17
CA PRO A 230 6.58 -13.04 -30.41
C PRO A 230 7.85 -13.89 -30.30
N ARG A 231 7.78 -15.17 -30.69
CA ARG A 231 8.91 -16.11 -30.72
C ARG A 231 10.10 -15.66 -31.60
N GLU A 232 9.92 -14.66 -32.46
CA GLU A 232 10.96 -14.12 -33.35
C GLU A 232 12.15 -13.50 -32.62
N SER A 233 12.01 -13.05 -31.37
CA SER A 233 13.17 -12.54 -30.61
C SER A 233 14.13 -13.62 -30.09
N ARG A 234 13.80 -14.92 -30.27
CA ARG A 234 14.65 -16.06 -29.85
C ARG A 234 15.40 -16.74 -30.99
N ARG A 235 15.11 -16.43 -32.26
CA ARG A 235 15.92 -16.87 -33.41
C ARG A 235 16.46 -15.61 -34.07
N GLY A 236 17.77 -15.44 -34.05
CA GLY A 236 18.47 -14.26 -34.56
C GLY A 236 18.31 -14.02 -36.06
N SER A 237 17.11 -13.62 -36.50
CA SER A 237 16.91 -12.96 -37.78
C SER A 237 17.14 -11.46 -37.59
N LYS A 238 18.10 -10.92 -38.35
CA LYS A 238 18.47 -9.49 -38.37
C LYS A 238 17.23 -8.58 -38.43
N PRO A 239 17.21 -7.45 -37.71
CA PRO A 239 16.12 -6.49 -37.80
C PRO A 239 16.18 -5.78 -39.16
N THR A 240 15.21 -6.05 -40.03
CA THR A 240 14.83 -5.10 -41.07
C THR A 240 14.21 -3.89 -40.37
N SER A 241 14.89 -2.74 -40.50
CA SER A 241 14.44 -1.36 -40.35
C SER A 241 13.37 -1.07 -39.28
N PRO A 242 13.64 -0.25 -38.25
CA PRO A 242 12.59 0.23 -37.36
C PRO A 242 11.66 1.17 -38.15
N SER A 243 10.47 0.70 -38.48
CA SER A 243 9.41 1.61 -38.93
C SER A 243 9.07 2.59 -37.79
N PRO A 244 8.84 3.88 -38.09
CA PRO A 244 8.68 4.90 -37.07
C PRO A 244 7.37 4.68 -36.31
N SER A 245 7.44 4.86 -34.99
CA SER A 245 6.38 5.41 -34.13
C SER A 245 4.98 5.55 -34.76
N GLY A 246 4.01 4.72 -34.34
CA GLY A 246 2.59 5.03 -34.62
C GLY A 246 1.56 3.92 -34.46
N ALA A 247 1.92 2.64 -34.47
CA ALA A 247 0.93 1.56 -34.46
C ALA A 247 0.44 1.20 -33.04
N ALA A 248 -0.33 2.09 -32.38
CA ALA A 248 -1.02 1.76 -31.14
C ALA A 248 -2.32 2.54 -30.93
N THR A 249 -3.25 2.51 -31.89
CA THR A 249 -4.57 3.17 -31.73
C THR A 249 -5.78 2.32 -32.16
N THR A 250 -5.61 1.14 -32.75
CA THR A 250 -6.75 0.26 -33.07
C THR A 250 -6.98 -0.80 -32.00
N SER A 251 -8.25 -1.10 -31.70
CA SER A 251 -8.66 -2.17 -30.75
C SER A 251 -8.01 -3.51 -31.09
N LYS A 252 -7.87 -3.81 -32.39
CA LYS A 252 -7.18 -5.01 -32.91
C LYS A 252 -5.72 -5.10 -32.44
N GLY A 253 -4.95 -4.00 -32.49
CA GLY A 253 -3.55 -3.99 -32.02
C GLY A 253 -3.41 -4.16 -30.49
N ARG A 254 -4.38 -3.68 -29.71
CA ARG A 254 -4.40 -3.91 -28.24
C ARG A 254 -4.73 -5.35 -27.89
N SER A 255 -5.65 -6.00 -28.60
CA SER A 255 -5.99 -7.42 -28.39
C SER A 255 -4.82 -8.37 -28.66
N GLN A 256 -3.88 -8.01 -29.53
CA GLN A 256 -2.67 -8.82 -29.78
C GLN A 256 -1.61 -8.70 -28.68
N ARG A 257 -1.64 -7.63 -27.88
CA ARG A 257 -0.67 -7.39 -26.79
C ARG A 257 -1.15 -7.90 -25.43
N TYR A 258 -2.47 -8.00 -25.23
CA TYR A 258 -3.08 -8.38 -23.96
C TYR A 258 -3.91 -9.64 -24.12
N SER A 259 -3.99 -10.44 -23.06
CA SER A 259 -4.85 -11.62 -23.00
C SER A 259 -5.80 -11.54 -21.80
N ILE A 260 -6.93 -12.26 -21.89
CA ILE A 260 -7.85 -12.44 -20.78
C ILE A 260 -7.24 -13.48 -19.82
N PRO A 261 -7.06 -13.17 -18.53
CA PRO A 261 -6.57 -14.15 -17.56
C PRO A 261 -7.51 -15.36 -17.45
N PRO A 262 -6.99 -16.60 -17.59
CA PRO A 262 -7.81 -17.82 -17.56
C PRO A 262 -8.54 -18.00 -16.23
N ARG A 263 -9.81 -18.44 -16.30
CA ARG A 263 -10.62 -18.75 -15.09
C ARG A 263 -10.08 -19.93 -14.28
N SER A 264 -9.24 -20.79 -14.85
CA SER A 264 -8.61 -21.91 -14.13
C SER A 264 -7.52 -21.47 -13.15
N LYS A 265 -7.11 -20.20 -13.15
CA LYS A 265 -5.98 -19.70 -12.35
C LYS A 265 -6.45 -18.92 -11.12
N GLY A 266 -6.72 -19.64 -10.03
CA GLY A 266 -7.03 -19.05 -8.71
C GLY A 266 -8.27 -18.14 -8.74
N LEU A 267 -8.16 -16.96 -8.13
CA LEU A 267 -9.26 -16.01 -8.01
C LEU A 267 -9.66 -15.36 -9.33
N TYR A 268 -8.89 -15.51 -10.41
CA TYR A 268 -9.35 -15.11 -11.76
C TYR A 268 -10.61 -15.84 -12.21
N ARG A 269 -10.97 -16.96 -11.55
CA ARG A 269 -12.27 -17.60 -11.71
C ARG A 269 -13.43 -16.66 -11.38
N PHE A 270 -13.25 -15.81 -10.37
CA PHE A 270 -14.32 -15.02 -9.77
C PHE A 270 -14.21 -13.52 -10.05
N VAL A 271 -13.00 -12.98 -10.12
CA VAL A 271 -12.79 -11.52 -10.19
C VAL A 271 -11.75 -11.12 -11.23
N SER A 272 -11.92 -9.93 -11.81
CA SER A 272 -11.00 -9.40 -12.82
C SER A 272 -9.67 -8.94 -12.22
N HIS A 273 -9.68 -8.45 -10.98
CA HIS A 273 -8.50 -7.93 -10.30
C HIS A 273 -8.25 -8.63 -8.96
N PRO A 274 -7.88 -9.92 -8.98
CA PRO A 274 -7.61 -10.67 -7.75
C PRO A 274 -6.38 -10.19 -7.00
N SER A 275 -5.38 -9.61 -7.67
CA SER A 275 -4.23 -9.01 -7.00
C SER A 275 -4.67 -7.84 -6.12
N TYR A 276 -5.67 -7.06 -6.54
CA TYR A 276 -6.20 -5.95 -5.73
C TYR A 276 -6.92 -6.45 -4.48
N LEU A 277 -7.79 -7.46 -4.61
CA LEU A 277 -8.41 -8.10 -3.46
C LEU A 277 -7.37 -8.66 -2.48
N SER A 278 -6.32 -9.27 -3.03
CA SER A 278 -5.24 -9.86 -2.24
C SER A 278 -4.43 -8.81 -1.48
N GLU A 279 -4.13 -7.68 -2.12
CA GLU A 279 -3.44 -6.52 -1.52
C GLU A 279 -4.32 -5.89 -0.41
N TRP A 280 -5.62 -5.74 -0.65
CA TRP A 280 -6.56 -5.25 0.39
C TRP A 280 -6.62 -6.17 1.60
N LEU A 281 -6.68 -7.49 1.39
CA LEU A 281 -6.64 -8.46 2.50
C LEU A 281 -5.29 -8.40 3.21
N GLU A 282 -4.19 -8.30 2.47
CA GLU A 282 -2.86 -8.18 3.04
C GLU A 282 -2.78 -7.04 4.06
N TRP A 283 -3.10 -5.82 3.62
CA TRP A 283 -3.00 -4.63 4.46
C TRP A 283 -4.09 -4.54 5.54
N LEU A 284 -5.28 -5.11 5.28
CA LEU A 284 -6.28 -5.29 6.34
C LEU A 284 -5.75 -6.20 7.45
N GLY A 285 -5.08 -7.30 7.10
CA GLY A 285 -4.42 -8.19 8.06
C GLY A 285 -3.34 -7.47 8.87
N TYR A 286 -2.50 -6.68 8.18
CA TYR A 286 -1.49 -5.82 8.82
C TYR A 286 -2.12 -4.85 9.83
N HIS A 287 -3.20 -4.18 9.43
CA HIS A 287 -3.94 -3.27 10.30
C HIS A 287 -4.53 -3.98 11.52
N LEU A 288 -5.22 -5.11 11.33
CA LEU A 288 -5.79 -5.91 12.44
C LEU A 288 -4.71 -6.36 13.42
N ALA A 289 -3.54 -6.78 12.93
CA ALA A 289 -2.44 -7.12 13.81
C ALA A 289 -1.92 -5.89 14.58
N SER A 290 -1.83 -4.74 13.93
CA SER A 290 -1.38 -3.49 14.56
C SER A 290 -2.31 -2.98 15.68
N LEU A 291 -3.61 -3.31 15.63
CA LEU A 291 -4.59 -2.97 16.68
C LEU A 291 -4.30 -3.66 18.02
N SER A 292 -3.48 -4.72 18.00
CA SER A 292 -3.13 -5.50 19.19
C SER A 292 -1.87 -4.98 19.88
N LEU A 293 -1.20 -3.97 19.31
CA LEU A 293 0.07 -3.46 19.81
C LEU A 293 -0.07 -2.67 21.11
N GLY A 294 0.97 -2.81 21.93
CA GLY A 294 1.07 -2.22 23.24
C GLY A 294 2.40 -1.52 23.51
N PRO A 295 2.41 -0.29 24.04
CA PRO A 295 1.43 0.78 23.77
C PRO A 295 1.64 1.35 22.37
N ALA A 296 0.60 1.73 21.63
CA ALA A 296 0.84 2.49 20.41
C ALA A 296 1.39 3.90 20.73
N PRO A 297 2.36 4.42 19.95
CA PRO A 297 2.95 5.74 20.19
C PRO A 297 1.99 6.91 20.05
N PHE A 298 0.90 6.69 19.33
CA PHE A 298 -0.19 7.61 19.11
C PHE A 298 -1.46 6.85 19.46
N PRO A 299 -2.47 7.48 20.11
CA PRO A 299 -3.55 6.78 20.79
C PRO A 299 -4.16 5.66 19.93
N SER A 300 -3.82 4.41 20.26
CA SER A 300 -4.46 3.22 19.68
C SER A 300 -5.79 3.02 20.35
N PHE A 301 -6.86 3.41 19.66
CA PHE A 301 -8.18 2.94 20.03
C PHE A 301 -8.54 1.77 19.10
N ALA A 302 -8.47 0.57 19.66
CA ALA A 302 -8.99 -0.68 19.10
C ALA A 302 -9.84 -1.38 20.17
N ALA A 303 -11.07 -1.82 19.89
CA ALA A 303 -11.76 -2.80 20.76
C ALA A 303 -12.36 -4.00 20.05
N THR A 304 -12.03 -4.29 18.79
CA THR A 304 -12.27 -5.61 18.17
C THR A 304 -13.69 -6.07 17.78
N LEU A 305 -13.93 -6.24 16.48
CA LEU A 305 -15.01 -7.06 15.90
C LEU A 305 -14.80 -8.56 16.14
N LEU A 306 -15.82 -9.33 16.55
CA LEU A 306 -15.99 -10.73 16.11
C LEU A 306 -17.46 -11.17 16.06
N LEU A 307 -17.75 -11.95 15.02
CA LEU A 307 -19.05 -12.45 14.58
C LEU A 307 -19.61 -13.54 15.51
N ARG A 308 -20.94 -13.48 15.63
CA ARG A 308 -21.81 -14.29 16.48
C ARG A 308 -21.75 -15.78 16.09
N ALA A 309 -21.29 -16.62 17.01
CA ALA A 309 -21.63 -18.05 17.05
C ALA A 309 -22.28 -18.35 18.41
N GLY A 310 -23.57 -18.71 18.40
CA GLY A 310 -24.27 -19.20 19.61
C GLY A 310 -25.44 -18.31 20.04
N GLY A 311 -26.65 -18.87 19.99
CA GLY A 311 -27.91 -18.17 20.21
C GLY A 311 -28.06 -17.53 21.59
N GLY A 312 -28.22 -16.21 21.58
CA GLY A 312 -28.64 -15.41 22.73
C GLY A 312 -29.18 -14.08 22.23
N LYS A 313 -30.46 -13.78 22.51
CA LYS A 313 -31.12 -12.51 22.18
C LYS A 313 -30.89 -11.52 23.32
N ARG A 314 -29.72 -10.89 23.35
CA ARG A 314 -29.50 -9.61 24.08
C ARG A 314 -28.56 -8.74 23.23
N PRO A 315 -28.91 -7.48 22.91
CA PRO A 315 -27.94 -6.55 22.36
C PRO A 315 -26.91 -6.24 23.44
N VAL A 316 -25.68 -6.74 23.27
CA VAL A 316 -24.54 -6.36 24.10
C VAL A 316 -23.92 -5.11 23.45
N PRO A 317 -23.82 -3.96 24.14
CA PRO A 317 -23.19 -2.77 23.59
C PRO A 317 -21.71 -3.05 23.25
N LEU A 318 -21.23 -2.52 22.12
CA LEU A 318 -19.82 -2.61 21.72
C LEU A 318 -18.92 -1.99 22.81
N PRO A 319 -17.83 -2.65 23.25
CA PRO A 319 -16.84 -2.07 24.14
C PRO A 319 -16.29 -0.75 23.57
N GLN A 320 -15.90 0.19 24.44
CA GLN A 320 -15.65 1.59 24.05
C GLN A 320 -14.67 1.77 22.89
N ALA A 321 -13.64 0.94 22.74
CA ALA A 321 -12.69 1.09 21.64
C ALA A 321 -13.12 0.48 20.27
N LEU A 322 -14.36 -0.02 20.15
CA LEU A 322 -14.99 -0.49 18.89
C LEU A 322 -15.96 0.49 18.28
N GLN A 323 -16.33 1.50 19.05
CA GLN A 323 -17.14 2.56 18.52
C GLN A 323 -16.21 3.34 17.56
N PRO A 324 -16.59 3.59 16.30
CA PRO A 324 -15.84 4.50 15.46
C PRO A 324 -15.87 5.89 16.10
N TRP A 325 -14.87 6.20 16.92
CA TRP A 325 -14.68 7.52 17.51
C TRP A 325 -14.01 8.45 16.50
N ARG A 326 -14.11 9.75 16.78
CA ARG A 326 -13.41 10.82 16.09
C ARG A 326 -11.93 10.43 15.96
N ASP A 327 -11.43 10.32 14.72
CA ASP A 327 -10.01 10.17 14.37
C ASP A 327 -9.38 8.75 14.26
N TRP A 328 -10.13 7.64 14.27
CA TRP A 328 -9.55 6.29 14.02
C TRP A 328 -8.88 6.15 12.63
N TYR A 329 -9.39 6.87 11.64
CA TYR A 329 -8.81 7.00 10.30
C TYR A 329 -7.46 7.73 10.29
N LEU A 330 -7.04 8.31 11.41
CA LEU A 330 -5.70 8.87 11.59
C LEU A 330 -4.71 7.83 12.16
N GLN A 331 -5.06 6.55 12.27
CA GLN A 331 -4.03 5.51 12.44
C GLN A 331 -3.39 5.23 11.07
N PRO A 332 -2.05 5.24 10.92
CA PRO A 332 -1.41 5.05 9.61
C PRO A 332 -1.81 3.75 8.93
N THR A 333 -1.96 2.67 9.69
CA THR A 333 -2.36 1.35 9.16
C THR A 333 -3.81 1.35 8.67
N ALA A 334 -4.73 1.99 9.39
CA ALA A 334 -6.11 2.17 8.96
C ALA A 334 -6.20 3.08 7.73
N LEU A 335 -5.52 4.23 7.80
CA LEU A 335 -5.47 5.21 6.73
C LEU A 335 -4.97 4.54 5.46
N PHE A 336 -3.88 3.80 5.52
CA PHE A 336 -3.31 3.16 4.35
C PHE A 336 -4.29 2.20 3.67
N VAL A 337 -4.98 1.33 4.43
CA VAL A 337 -6.03 0.45 3.89
C VAL A 337 -7.13 1.27 3.21
N LEU A 338 -7.61 2.34 3.85
CA LEU A 338 -8.64 3.21 3.27
C LEU A 338 -8.17 3.88 1.98
N MET A 339 -6.92 4.34 1.94
CA MET A 339 -6.32 4.97 0.77
C MET A 339 -6.18 3.96 -0.38
N GLU A 340 -5.71 2.75 -0.11
CA GLU A 340 -5.60 1.70 -1.12
C GLU A 340 -6.96 1.36 -1.73
N VAL A 341 -7.97 1.11 -0.90
CA VAL A 341 -9.32 0.83 -1.37
C VAL A 341 -9.84 2.00 -2.21
N ALA A 342 -9.71 3.24 -1.71
CA ALA A 342 -10.21 4.44 -2.38
C ALA A 342 -9.56 4.69 -3.74
N ILE A 343 -8.26 4.42 -3.89
CA ILE A 343 -7.52 4.65 -5.16
C ILE A 343 -7.62 3.45 -6.11
N MET A 344 -7.65 2.22 -5.58
CA MET A 344 -7.72 1.00 -6.40
C MET A 344 -9.13 0.74 -6.90
N TRP A 345 -10.17 1.15 -6.17
CA TRP A 345 -11.56 0.91 -6.55
C TRP A 345 -11.94 1.50 -7.92
N PRO A 346 -11.70 2.79 -8.20
CA PRO A 346 -12.02 3.38 -9.50
C PRO A 346 -11.22 2.72 -10.62
N ARG A 347 -9.93 2.50 -10.37
CA ARG A 347 -9.00 1.85 -11.30
C ARG A 347 -9.43 0.43 -11.64
N ALA A 348 -9.97 -0.30 -10.67
CA ALA A 348 -10.48 -1.64 -10.89
C ALA A 348 -11.75 -1.62 -11.76
N THR A 349 -12.65 -0.66 -11.51
CA THR A 349 -13.84 -0.46 -12.35
C THR A 349 -13.44 -0.21 -13.80
N SER A 350 -12.54 0.75 -14.03
CA SER A 350 -12.08 1.11 -15.36
C SER A 350 -11.35 -0.05 -16.03
N GLY A 351 -10.49 -0.76 -15.30
CA GLY A 351 -9.78 -1.93 -15.82
C GLY A 351 -10.71 -3.06 -16.23
N HIS A 352 -11.80 -3.28 -15.48
CA HIS A 352 -12.83 -4.25 -15.82
C HIS A 352 -13.56 -3.86 -17.11
N ARG A 353 -14.04 -2.61 -17.21
CA ARG A 353 -14.68 -2.08 -18.43
C ARG A 353 -13.73 -2.10 -19.63
N TRP A 354 -12.44 -1.88 -19.40
CA TRP A 354 -11.41 -1.93 -20.43
C TRP A 354 -11.28 -3.33 -21.05
N TYR A 355 -11.45 -4.40 -20.27
CA TYR A 355 -11.45 -5.76 -20.83
C TYR A 355 -12.59 -5.97 -21.83
N GLU A 356 -13.83 -5.60 -21.46
CA GLU A 356 -14.99 -5.71 -22.36
C GLU A 356 -14.78 -4.92 -23.67
N ARG A 357 -14.28 -3.69 -23.56
CA ARG A 357 -14.00 -2.83 -24.72
C ARG A 357 -12.87 -3.36 -25.61
N THR A 358 -11.87 -4.02 -25.04
CA THR A 358 -10.67 -4.47 -25.76
C THR A 358 -10.89 -5.79 -26.48
N PHE A 359 -11.54 -6.75 -25.82
CA PHE A 359 -11.77 -8.08 -26.38
C PHE A 359 -13.12 -8.21 -27.09
N GLY A 360 -14.00 -7.22 -26.93
CA GLY A 360 -15.35 -7.23 -27.47
C GLY A 360 -16.32 -7.95 -26.54
N ARG A 361 -17.58 -7.49 -26.55
CA ARG A 361 -18.61 -7.94 -25.60
C ARG A 361 -18.86 -9.45 -25.65
N LYS A 362 -18.92 -10.06 -26.84
CA LYS A 362 -19.22 -11.51 -26.99
C LYS A 362 -18.12 -12.38 -26.37
N GLU A 363 -16.85 -12.09 -26.71
CA GLU A 363 -15.69 -12.80 -26.16
C GLU A 363 -15.57 -12.61 -24.65
N TRP A 364 -15.79 -11.37 -24.19
CA TRP A 364 -15.79 -11.06 -22.76
C TRP A 364 -16.89 -11.83 -22.02
N GLN A 365 -18.13 -11.87 -22.53
CA GLN A 365 -19.23 -12.61 -21.89
C GLN A 365 -18.92 -14.12 -21.80
N ALA A 366 -18.42 -14.72 -22.88
CA ALA A 366 -18.10 -16.14 -22.91
C ALA A 366 -16.95 -16.50 -21.96
N HIS A 367 -15.84 -15.76 -22.02
CA HIS A 367 -14.57 -16.20 -21.41
C HIS A 367 -14.06 -15.34 -20.26
N GLY A 368 -14.51 -14.08 -20.16
CA GLY A 368 -13.93 -13.08 -19.26
C GLY A 368 -14.84 -12.48 -18.18
N GLN A 369 -16.17 -12.53 -18.36
CA GLN A 369 -17.14 -11.89 -17.47
C GLN A 369 -17.07 -12.49 -16.07
N ARG A 370 -16.95 -11.61 -15.08
CA ARG A 370 -16.74 -11.94 -13.66
C ARG A 370 -17.02 -10.70 -12.80
N TRP A 371 -16.82 -10.79 -11.49
CA TRP A 371 -16.85 -9.61 -10.62
C TRP A 371 -15.59 -8.75 -10.82
N VAL A 372 -15.59 -7.51 -10.34
CA VAL A 372 -14.47 -6.59 -10.45
C VAL A 372 -13.39 -6.95 -9.45
N VAL A 373 -13.72 -6.94 -8.16
CA VAL A 373 -12.79 -7.24 -7.05
C VAL A 373 -13.42 -8.12 -5.97
N ILE A 374 -14.70 -7.93 -5.62
CA ILE A 374 -15.34 -8.65 -4.50
C ILE A 374 -16.35 -9.67 -5.06
N PRO A 375 -16.07 -10.99 -4.94
CA PRO A 375 -16.98 -12.02 -5.43
C PRO A 375 -18.38 -11.89 -4.82
N GLY A 376 -19.41 -11.95 -5.66
CA GLY A 376 -20.81 -11.86 -5.23
C GLY A 376 -21.32 -10.46 -4.94
N VAL A 377 -20.46 -9.44 -4.98
CA VAL A 377 -20.84 -8.04 -4.68
C VAL A 377 -20.54 -7.13 -5.87
N TRP A 378 -19.26 -7.05 -6.25
CA TRP A 378 -18.78 -6.06 -7.20
C TRP A 378 -17.64 -6.57 -8.05
#